data_AF-O67504-F1
#
_entry.id   AF-O67504-F1
#
_cell.length_a   1.000
_cell.length_b   1.000
_cell.length_c   1.000
_cell.angle_alpha   90.00
_cell.angle_beta   90.00
_cell.angle_gamma   90.00
#
_symmetry.space_group_name_H-M   'P 1'
#
loop_
_entity.id
_entity.type
_entity.pdbx_description
1 polymer ?
#
loop_
_entity_poly.entity_id
_entity_poly.type
_entity_poly.pdbx_seq_one_letter_code
_entity_poly.pdbx_strand_id
1 'polypeptide(L)'
;MKKLLLAGLAVAGLTFAADGKAIFQQKGCGSCHQANVDTVGPSLKKIAQAYAGKEDQLIKFLKGEAPAIVDPAKEAIMKPQLTMLKGLSDAELKALADFILSHK
;
A
#
# COMPACT_ATOMS: atom_id res chain seq x y z
N MET A 1 -25.35 50.54 15.54
CA MET A 1 -25.26 49.58 14.41
C MET A 1 -23.84 49.57 13.85
N LYS A 2 -23.00 48.63 14.29
CA LYS A 2 -21.78 48.24 13.57
C LYS A 2 -21.47 46.81 14.00
N LYS A 3 -22.05 45.88 13.25
CA LYS A 3 -21.86 44.45 13.45
C LYS A 3 -20.42 44.11 13.10
N LEU A 4 -19.82 43.29 13.96
CA LEU A 4 -18.60 42.51 13.76
C LEU A 4 -18.56 41.90 12.36
N LEU A 5 -17.37 41.87 11.76
CA LEU A 5 -16.98 40.78 10.86
C LEU A 5 -15.56 40.36 11.23
N LEU A 6 -15.48 39.27 12.01
CA LEU A 6 -14.27 38.47 12.13
C LEU A 6 -14.03 37.79 10.77
N ALA A 7 -12.91 38.10 10.13
CA ALA A 7 -12.42 37.33 9.00
C ALA A 7 -11.85 36.00 9.51
N GLY A 8 -12.63 34.93 9.37
CA GLY A 8 -12.17 33.56 9.59
C GLY A 8 -11.25 33.14 8.44
N LEU A 9 -9.97 32.92 8.75
CA LEU A 9 -9.02 32.32 7.82
C LEU A 9 -9.33 30.83 7.73
N ALA A 10 -10.05 30.42 6.69
CA ALA A 10 -10.27 29.01 6.39
C ALA A 10 -8.94 28.37 5.97
N VAL A 11 -8.32 27.60 6.87
CA VAL A 11 -7.23 26.68 6.51
C VAL A 11 -7.87 25.51 5.77
N ALA A 12 -7.96 25.63 4.44
CA ALA A 12 -8.28 24.49 3.58
C ALA A 12 -7.20 23.42 3.80
N GLY A 13 -7.59 22.27 4.35
CA GLY A 13 -6.69 21.17 4.65
C GLY A 13 -5.98 20.69 3.40
N LEU A 14 -4.66 20.82 3.38
CA LEU A 14 -3.79 20.19 2.40
C LEU A 14 -3.87 18.67 2.62
N THR A 15 -4.65 17.97 1.81
CA THR A 15 -4.62 16.51 1.75
C THR A 15 -3.32 16.10 1.05
N PHE A 16 -2.27 15.83 1.82
CA PHE A 16 -1.06 15.20 1.28
C PHE A 16 -1.42 13.81 0.76
N ALA A 17 -1.13 13.53 -0.52
CA ALA A 17 -1.27 12.20 -1.07
C ALA A 17 -0.31 11.24 -0.34
N ALA A 18 -0.77 10.05 0.02
CA ALA A 18 0.07 9.04 0.65
C ALA A 18 1.16 8.54 -0.33
N ASP A 19 2.39 8.37 0.16
CA ASP A 19 3.53 7.89 -0.64
C ASP A 19 3.73 6.37 -0.42
N GLY A 20 3.27 5.58 -1.39
CA GLY A 20 3.40 4.12 -1.36
C GLY A 20 4.82 3.59 -1.35
N LYS A 21 5.77 4.31 -1.99
CA LYS A 21 7.19 3.94 -1.98
C LYS A 21 7.78 4.14 -0.59
N ALA A 22 7.46 5.26 0.06
CA ALA A 22 7.90 5.53 1.42
C ALA A 22 7.36 4.47 2.40
N ILE A 23 6.08 4.11 2.29
CA ILE A 23 5.47 3.04 3.09
C ILE A 23 6.21 1.72 2.86
N PHE A 24 6.42 1.32 1.60
CA PHE A 24 7.11 0.08 1.25
C PHE A 24 8.53 0.02 1.86
N GLN A 25 9.26 1.13 1.83
CA GLN A 25 10.61 1.22 2.38
C GLN A 25 10.60 1.18 3.91
N GLN A 26 9.75 1.99 4.57
CA GLN A 26 9.68 2.08 6.02
C GLN A 26 9.18 0.79 6.68
N LYS A 27 8.30 0.03 6.00
CA LYS A 27 7.81 -1.26 6.48
C LYS A 27 8.77 -2.42 6.16
N GLY A 28 9.91 -2.16 5.49
CA GLY A 28 10.95 -3.15 5.24
C GLY A 28 10.59 -4.20 4.19
N CYS A 29 9.57 -3.97 3.36
CA CYS A 29 9.06 -4.93 2.38
C CYS A 29 10.13 -5.33 1.35
N GLY A 30 11.05 -4.41 1.04
CA GLY A 30 12.15 -4.62 0.08
C GLY A 30 13.18 -5.67 0.49
N SER A 31 13.21 -6.11 1.75
CA SER A 31 14.08 -7.19 2.21
C SER A 31 13.73 -8.54 1.56
N CYS A 32 12.45 -8.76 1.25
CA CYS A 32 11.94 -9.99 0.64
C CYS A 32 11.38 -9.78 -0.77
N HIS A 33 11.03 -8.55 -1.15
CA HIS A 33 10.43 -8.22 -2.44
C HIS A 33 11.29 -7.22 -3.21
N GLN A 34 12.20 -7.74 -4.04
CA GLN A 34 12.99 -6.90 -4.94
C GLN A 34 12.20 -6.54 -6.20
N ALA A 35 12.62 -5.49 -6.92
CA ALA A 35 11.89 -5.03 -8.10
C ALA A 35 11.71 -6.12 -9.17
N ASN A 36 12.80 -6.82 -9.52
CA ASN A 36 12.85 -7.71 -10.69
C ASN A 36 13.33 -9.14 -10.40
N VAL A 37 13.70 -9.43 -9.15
CA VAL A 37 14.29 -10.72 -8.76
C VAL A 37 13.46 -11.33 -7.65
N ASP A 38 13.13 -12.60 -7.81
CA ASP A 38 12.50 -13.38 -6.75
C ASP A 38 13.58 -13.78 -5.73
N THR A 39 13.31 -13.54 -4.44
CA THR A 39 14.24 -13.91 -3.37
C THR A 39 13.51 -14.78 -2.33
N VAL A 40 13.26 -14.24 -1.14
CA VAL A 40 12.38 -14.89 -0.15
C VAL A 40 10.95 -14.86 -0.67
N GLY A 41 10.52 -13.67 -1.12
CA GLY A 41 9.23 -13.44 -1.77
C GLY A 41 9.36 -13.22 -3.29
N PRO A 42 8.23 -13.22 -4.02
CA PRO A 42 8.20 -12.88 -5.43
C PRO A 42 8.63 -11.43 -5.67
N SER A 43 9.24 -11.17 -6.82
CA SER A 43 9.56 -9.83 -7.29
C SER A 43 8.32 -8.95 -7.39
N LEU A 44 8.49 -7.63 -7.21
CA LEU A 44 7.43 -6.66 -7.44
C LEU A 44 6.86 -6.78 -8.84
N LYS A 45 7.71 -7.07 -9.83
CA LYS A 45 7.29 -7.35 -11.20
C LYS A 45 6.34 -8.53 -11.32
N LYS A 46 6.65 -9.65 -10.68
CA LYS A 46 5.76 -10.82 -10.67
C LYS A 46 4.44 -10.52 -9.96
N ILE A 47 4.47 -9.78 -8.85
CA ILE A 47 3.26 -9.39 -8.12
C ILE A 47 2.40 -8.46 -8.98
N ALA A 48 2.99 -7.44 -9.58
CA ALA A 48 2.30 -6.47 -10.44
C ALA A 48 1.58 -7.14 -11.61
N GLN A 49 2.22 -8.14 -12.23
CA GLN A 49 1.63 -8.92 -13.31
C GLN A 49 0.44 -9.77 -12.84
N ALA A 50 0.55 -10.43 -11.68
CA ALA A 50 -0.53 -11.28 -11.14
C ALA A 50 -1.78 -10.47 -10.75
N TYR A 51 -1.58 -9.23 -10.29
CA TYR A 51 -2.62 -8.30 -9.88
C TYR A 51 -2.98 -7.25 -10.94
N ALA A 52 -2.54 -7.39 -12.19
CA ALA A 52 -2.92 -6.48 -13.27
C ALA A 52 -4.46 -6.41 -13.41
N GLY A 53 -5.02 -5.21 -13.26
CA GLY A 53 -6.47 -4.98 -13.26
C GLY A 53 -7.21 -5.48 -12.00
N LYS A 54 -6.48 -5.83 -10.93
CA LYS A 54 -7.02 -6.40 -9.68
C LYS A 54 -6.53 -5.64 -8.44
N GLU A 55 -6.43 -4.32 -8.52
CA GLU A 55 -5.95 -3.47 -7.42
C GLU A 55 -6.73 -3.70 -6.12
N ASP A 56 -8.07 -3.75 -6.19
CA ASP A 56 -8.92 -4.01 -5.03
C ASP A 56 -8.61 -5.36 -4.35
N GLN A 57 -8.23 -6.38 -5.15
CA GLN A 57 -7.85 -7.68 -4.60
C GLN A 57 -6.48 -7.61 -3.93
N LEU A 58 -5.54 -6.79 -4.44
CA LEU A 58 -4.26 -6.55 -3.79
C LEU A 58 -4.46 -5.82 -2.46
N ILE A 59 -5.32 -4.80 -2.42
CA ILE A 59 -5.65 -4.08 -1.19
C ILE A 59 -6.28 -5.03 -0.15
N LYS A 60 -7.23 -5.88 -0.56
CA LYS A 60 -7.79 -6.92 0.32
C LYS A 60 -6.71 -7.88 0.83
N PHE A 61 -5.77 -8.29 -0.01
CA PHE A 61 -4.64 -9.11 0.43
C PHE A 61 -3.78 -8.37 1.46
N LEU A 62 -3.47 -7.09 1.24
CA LEU A 62 -2.71 -6.25 2.18
C LEU A 62 -3.43 -6.07 3.53
N LYS A 63 -4.76 -6.14 3.55
CA LYS A 63 -5.59 -6.17 4.77
C LYS A 63 -5.68 -7.55 5.43
N GLY A 64 -5.18 -8.60 4.78
CA GLY A 64 -5.35 -9.99 5.22
C GLY A 64 -6.75 -10.56 4.96
N GLU A 65 -7.51 -9.95 4.06
CA GLU A 65 -8.90 -10.28 3.70
C GLU A 65 -9.00 -11.10 2.39
N ALA A 66 -7.87 -11.39 1.74
CA ALA A 66 -7.79 -12.23 0.55
C ALA A 66 -6.60 -13.19 0.63
N PRO A 67 -6.68 -14.39 0.02
CA PRO A 67 -5.59 -15.35 -0.02
C PRO A 67 -4.44 -14.89 -0.95
N ALA A 68 -3.26 -15.48 -0.79
CA ALA A 68 -2.16 -15.25 -1.71
C ALA A 68 -2.44 -15.92 -3.07
N ILE A 69 -2.27 -15.17 -4.17
CA ILE A 69 -2.47 -15.72 -5.54
C ILE A 69 -1.16 -15.92 -6.31
N VAL A 70 -0.03 -15.40 -5.80
CA VAL A 70 1.27 -15.43 -6.49
C VAL A 70 2.09 -16.66 -6.13
N ASP A 71 2.20 -16.96 -4.83
CA ASP A 71 2.89 -18.14 -4.30
C ASP A 71 2.15 -18.67 -3.06
N PRO A 72 1.07 -19.46 -3.25
CA PRO A 72 0.26 -19.98 -2.15
C PRO A 72 1.06 -20.87 -1.17
N ALA A 73 2.12 -21.54 -1.65
CA ALA A 73 2.96 -22.39 -0.80
C ALA A 73 3.72 -21.60 0.27
N LYS A 74 3.97 -20.31 0.02
CA LYS A 74 4.63 -19.40 0.97
C LYS A 74 3.68 -18.42 1.67
N GLU A 75 2.36 -18.60 1.55
CA GLU A 75 1.39 -17.70 2.19
C GLU A 75 1.64 -17.55 3.70
N ALA A 76 1.95 -18.66 4.38
CA ALA A 76 2.23 -18.67 5.81
C ALA A 76 3.47 -17.84 6.21
N ILE A 77 4.39 -17.56 5.27
CA ILE A 77 5.57 -16.71 5.49
C ILE A 77 5.19 -15.23 5.36
N MET A 78 4.35 -14.88 4.39
CA MET A 78 3.96 -13.50 4.12
C MET A 78 2.88 -12.98 5.06
N LYS A 79 1.92 -13.83 5.45
CA LYS A 79 0.74 -13.43 6.23
C LYS A 79 1.06 -12.73 7.56
N PRO A 80 2.07 -13.14 8.35
CA PRO A 80 2.46 -12.39 9.56
C PRO A 80 2.92 -10.95 9.27
N GLN A 81 3.52 -10.69 8.10
CA GLN A 81 4.04 -9.36 7.75
C GLN A 81 2.92 -8.33 7.55
N LEU A 82 1.71 -8.77 7.22
CA LEU A 82 0.53 -7.91 7.05
C LEU A 82 0.13 -7.19 8.36
N THR A 83 0.58 -7.70 9.52
CA THR A 83 0.38 -7.02 10.81
C THR A 83 0.99 -5.62 10.84
N MET A 84 2.06 -5.37 10.09
CA MET A 84 2.73 -4.08 9.99
C MET A 84 1.87 -3.00 9.29
N LEU A 85 0.80 -3.42 8.62
CA LEU A 85 -0.11 -2.58 7.82
C LEU A 85 -1.43 -2.26 8.55
N LYS A 86 -1.72 -2.88 9.72
CA LYS A 86 -3.01 -2.70 10.44
C LYS A 86 -3.34 -1.28 10.89
N GLY A 87 -2.37 -0.37 10.87
CA GLY A 87 -2.56 1.05 11.21
C GLY A 87 -2.61 2.00 10.02
N LEU A 88 -2.50 1.47 8.79
CA LEU A 88 -2.59 2.28 7.58
C LEU A 88 -4.05 2.52 7.22
N SER A 89 -4.35 3.74 6.80
CA SER A 89 -5.61 4.11 6.18
C SER A 89 -5.80 3.42 4.83
N ASP A 90 -7.04 3.40 4.33
CA ASP A 90 -7.35 2.87 3.00
C ASP A 90 -6.59 3.61 1.89
N ALA A 91 -6.37 4.93 2.05
CA ALA A 91 -5.59 5.72 1.10
C ALA A 91 -4.10 5.34 1.10
N GLU A 92 -3.52 5.03 2.26
CA GLU A 92 -2.13 4.55 2.37
C GLU A 92 -1.96 3.13 1.82
N LEU A 93 -2.91 2.25 2.07
CA LEU A 93 -2.94 0.90 1.50
C LEU A 93 -3.08 0.95 -0.03
N LYS A 94 -3.93 1.84 -0.54
CA LYS A 94 -4.06 2.09 -1.97
C LYS A 94 -2.76 2.60 -2.56
N ALA A 95 -2.10 3.58 -1.94
CA ALA A 95 -0.82 4.09 -2.41
C ALA A 95 0.26 3.00 -2.43
N LEU A 96 0.30 2.14 -1.42
CA LEU A 96 1.21 0.97 -1.38
C LEU A 96 0.91 -0.02 -2.53
N ALA A 97 -0.38 -0.31 -2.78
CA ALA A 97 -0.79 -1.16 -3.90
C ALA A 97 -0.40 -0.54 -5.25
N ASP A 98 -0.64 0.75 -5.45
CA ASP A 98 -0.26 1.52 -6.64
C ASP A 98 1.25 1.45 -6.89
N PHE A 99 2.06 1.62 -5.84
CA PHE A 99 3.51 1.47 -5.92
C PHE A 99 3.90 0.06 -6.38
N ILE A 100 3.34 -1.00 -5.79
CA ILE A 100 3.62 -2.38 -6.21
C ILE A 100 3.24 -2.57 -7.68
N LEU A 101 2.03 -2.18 -8.08
CA LEU A 101 1.49 -2.33 -9.44
C LEU A 101 2.24 -1.49 -10.49
N SER A 102 3.00 -0.48 -10.10
CA SER A 102 3.82 0.32 -11.01
C SER A 102 5.01 -0.45 -11.62
N HIS A 103 5.39 -1.60 -11.05
CA HIS A 103 6.54 -2.41 -11.47
C HIS A 103 6.15 -3.40 -12.59
N LYS A 104 5.65 -2.93 -13.74
CA LYS A 104 5.13 -3.79 -14.81
C LYS A 104 6.19 -4.64 -15.53
#